data_AF-A0A1I6G2A6-F1
#
_entry.id   AF-A0A1I6G2A6-F1
#
_cell.length_a   1.000
_cell.length_b   1.000
_cell.length_c   1.000
_cell.angle_alpha   90.00
_cell.angle_beta   90.00
_cell.angle_gamma   90.00
#
_symmetry.space_group_name_H-M   'P 1'
#
loop_
_entity.id
_entity.type
_entity.pdbx_description
1 polymer ?
#
loop_
_entity_poly.entity_id
_entity_poly.type
_entity_poly.pdbx_seq_one_letter_code
_entity_poly.pdbx_strand_id
1 'polypeptide(L)'
;MTLLDRFHEEYESDGALVLFRCAECGYTSMSLGLFHAHCEKHRGYTRFGIQVPFTKTSPGRFEGLMELTEVLRVEETSTISLEDVEGRR
;
A
#
# COMPACT_ATOMS: atom_id res chain seq x y z
N MET A 1 20.95 10.09 -3.16
CA MET A 1 19.80 9.63 -2.37
C MET A 1 18.93 8.79 -3.27
N THR A 2 18.71 7.54 -2.89
CA THR A 2 17.78 6.64 -3.56
C THR A 2 16.35 6.95 -3.10
N LEU A 3 15.35 6.60 -3.89
CA LEU A 3 13.94 6.75 -3.48
C LEU A 3 13.64 5.93 -2.22
N LEU A 4 14.32 4.80 -2.00
CA LEU A 4 14.28 4.02 -0.76
C LEU A 4 14.78 4.82 0.45
N ASP A 5 15.83 5.64 0.30
CA ASP A 5 16.29 6.54 1.36
C ASP A 5 15.22 7.60 1.68
N ARG A 6 14.54 8.12 0.65
CA ARG A 6 13.41 9.05 0.79
C ARG A 6 12.22 8.43 1.52
N PHE A 7 11.90 7.17 1.26
CA PHE A 7 10.80 6.46 1.93
C PHE A 7 11.13 6.09 3.39
N HIS A 8 12.38 5.73 3.68
CA HIS A 8 12.84 5.50 5.06
C HIS A 8 12.86 6.82 5.87
N GLU A 9 13.26 7.94 5.25
CA GLU A 9 13.23 9.27 5.88
C GLU A 9 11.82 9.86 6.03
N GLU A 10 10.89 9.66 5.09
CA GLU A 10 9.55 10.28 5.16
C GLU A 10 8.48 9.44 5.88
N TYR A 11 8.59 8.11 5.93
CA TYR A 11 7.50 7.25 6.43
C TYR A 11 7.84 6.40 7.64
N GLU A 12 9.13 6.21 7.95
CA GLU A 12 9.56 5.51 9.17
C GLU A 12 10.37 6.41 10.13
N SER A 13 10.89 7.57 9.68
CA SER A 13 11.83 8.39 10.47
C SER A 13 11.24 9.40 11.45
N ASP A 14 9.94 9.73 11.38
CA ASP A 14 9.34 10.76 12.27
C ASP A 14 8.24 10.22 13.19
N GLY A 15 8.18 8.89 13.40
CA GLY A 15 7.25 8.27 14.35
C GLY A 15 5.75 8.42 14.01
N ALA A 16 5.44 8.88 12.80
CA ALA A 16 4.06 9.06 12.33
C ALA A 16 3.52 7.77 11.71
N LEU A 17 2.35 7.32 12.18
CA LEU A 17 1.67 6.16 11.63
C LEU A 17 1.02 6.52 10.29
N VAL A 18 1.26 5.71 9.25
CA VAL A 18 0.68 5.93 7.92
C VAL A 18 -0.09 4.70 7.42
N LEU A 19 -1.11 4.97 6.61
CA LEU A 19 -1.91 3.98 5.88
C LEU A 19 -1.77 4.22 4.38
N PHE A 20 -1.53 3.16 3.63
CA PHE A 20 -1.59 3.17 2.18
C PHE A 20 -3.00 2.76 1.75
N ARG A 21 -3.63 3.53 0.87
CA ARG A 21 -4.96 3.25 0.32
C ARG A 21 -4.88 3.14 -1.20
N CYS A 22 -5.55 2.13 -1.75
CA CYS A 22 -5.58 1.89 -3.18
C CYS A 22 -6.58 2.84 -3.81
N ALA A 23 -6.12 3.68 -4.74
CA ALA A 23 -6.97 4.66 -5.42
C ALA A 23 -8.09 4.00 -6.26
N GLU A 24 -7.92 2.74 -6.69
CA GLU A 24 -8.92 2.05 -7.51
C GLU A 24 -10.03 1.36 -6.72
N CYS A 25 -9.71 0.70 -5.60
CA CYS A 25 -10.66 -0.15 -4.89
C CYS A 25 -10.80 0.16 -3.40
N GLY A 26 -10.03 1.11 -2.87
CA GLY A 26 -10.08 1.53 -1.47
C GLY A 26 -9.42 0.56 -0.48
N TYR A 27 -8.79 -0.53 -0.93
CA TYR A 27 -8.03 -1.43 -0.05
C TYR A 27 -6.96 -0.65 0.73
N THR A 28 -6.87 -0.90 2.04
CA THR A 28 -5.88 -0.25 2.91
C THR A 28 -4.88 -1.24 3.48
N SER A 29 -3.65 -0.78 3.71
CA SER A 29 -2.59 -1.55 4.36
C SER A 29 -1.60 -0.60 5.04
N MET A 30 -1.04 -1.03 6.17
CA MET A 30 0.08 -0.36 6.83
C MET A 30 1.44 -0.84 6.28
N SER A 31 1.46 -1.94 5.52
CA SER A 31 2.64 -2.48 4.89
C SER A 31 2.65 -2.12 3.41
N LEU A 32 3.66 -1.34 2.99
CA LEU A 32 3.84 -0.96 1.58
C LEU A 32 4.08 -2.17 0.68
N GLY A 33 4.82 -3.18 1.14
CA GLY A 33 5.07 -4.40 0.37
C GLY A 33 3.78 -5.17 0.07
N LEU A 34 2.93 -5.38 1.08
CA LEU A 34 1.62 -6.01 0.89
C LEU A 34 0.69 -5.14 0.05
N PHE A 35 0.76 -3.82 0.23
CA PHE A 35 -0.01 -2.86 -0.54
C PHE A 35 0.34 -2.92 -2.03
N HIS A 36 1.62 -2.90 -2.36
CA HIS A 36 2.08 -3.02 -3.75
C HIS A 36 1.75 -4.38 -4.35
N ALA A 37 1.88 -5.48 -3.60
CA ALA A 37 1.42 -6.80 -4.06
C ALA A 37 -0.10 -6.84 -4.33
N HIS A 38 -0.90 -6.08 -3.58
CA HIS A 38 -2.30 -5.87 -3.89
C HIS A 38 -2.47 -5.10 -5.21
N CYS A 39 -1.78 -3.96 -5.37
CA CYS A 39 -1.88 -3.12 -6.56
C CYS A 39 -1.45 -3.81 -7.86
N GLU A 40 -0.54 -4.79 -7.79
CA GLU A 40 -0.19 -5.61 -8.96
C GLU A 40 -1.41 -6.34 -9.55
N LYS A 41 -2.43 -6.66 -8.75
CA LYS A 41 -3.66 -7.34 -9.24
C LYS A 41 -4.50 -6.46 -10.16
N HIS A 42 -4.36 -5.14 -10.06
CA HIS A 42 -5.04 -4.18 -10.93
C HIS A 42 -4.28 -3.92 -12.23
N ARG A 43 -2.97 -4.20 -12.23
CA ARG A 43 -2.06 -3.81 -13.30
C ARG A 43 -1.79 -5.00 -14.21
N GLY A 44 -2.69 -5.23 -15.17
CA GLY A 44 -2.54 -6.22 -16.22
C GLY A 44 -3.19 -5.79 -17.53
N TYR A 45 -2.84 -6.46 -18.62
CA TYR A 45 -3.40 -6.16 -19.96
C TYR A 45 -4.82 -6.67 -20.17
N THR A 46 -5.29 -7.56 -19.29
CA THR A 46 -6.59 -8.22 -19.43
C THR A 46 -7.36 -8.14 -18.12
N ARG A 47 -8.66 -8.43 -18.18
CA ARG A 47 -9.52 -8.64 -17.00
C ARG A 47 -9.04 -9.73 -16.04
N PHE A 48 -8.00 -10.48 -16.41
CA PHE A 48 -7.38 -11.53 -15.61
C PHE A 48 -6.01 -11.13 -15.05
N GLY A 49 -5.60 -9.86 -15.20
CA GLY A 49 -4.38 -9.34 -14.59
C GLY A 49 -3.09 -9.84 -15.24
N ILE A 50 -3.09 -10.19 -16.53
CA ILE A 50 -1.88 -10.72 -17.19
C ILE A 50 -0.81 -9.63 -17.29
N GLN A 51 0.32 -9.88 -16.63
CA GLN A 51 1.51 -9.01 -16.60
C GLN A 51 2.53 -9.50 -17.62
N VAL A 52 3.08 -8.60 -18.44
CA VAL A 52 4.05 -8.96 -19.49
C VAL A 52 5.41 -8.34 -19.18
N PRO A 53 6.50 -9.13 -19.15
CA PRO A 53 7.85 -8.62 -18.91
C PRO A 53 8.23 -7.48 -19.87
N PHE A 54 9.01 -6.52 -19.39
CA PHE A 54 9.52 -5.38 -20.17
C PHE A 54 8.44 -4.44 -20.75
N THR A 55 7.24 -4.44 -20.16
CA THR A 55 6.15 -3.56 -20.57
C THR A 55 5.63 -2.68 -19.44
N LYS A 56 4.62 -1.85 -19.73
CA LYS A 56 4.01 -0.96 -18.74
C LYS A 56 3.29 -1.69 -17.60
N THR A 57 2.90 -2.95 -17.81
CA THR A 57 2.29 -3.84 -16.81
C THR A 57 3.29 -4.87 -16.26
N SER A 58 4.60 -4.66 -16.51
CA SER A 58 5.63 -5.53 -15.95
C SER A 58 5.51 -5.58 -14.43
N PRO A 59 5.61 -6.78 -13.82
CA PRO A 59 5.60 -6.91 -12.37
C PRO A 59 6.73 -6.10 -11.74
N GLY A 60 6.48 -5.54 -10.56
CA GLY A 60 7.47 -4.77 -9.81
C GLY A 60 7.77 -3.40 -10.42
N ARG A 61 6.99 -2.93 -11.41
CA ARG A 61 7.16 -1.60 -11.97
C ARG A 61 6.67 -0.55 -10.97
N PHE A 62 7.58 -0.12 -10.11
CA PHE A 62 7.35 0.74 -8.95
C PHE A 62 6.58 2.02 -9.24
N GLU A 63 6.95 2.76 -10.30
CA GLU A 63 6.33 4.06 -10.62
C GLU A 63 4.81 3.94 -10.79
N GLY A 64 4.33 2.95 -11.55
CA GLY A 64 2.89 2.78 -11.71
C GLY A 64 2.21 2.05 -10.55
N LEU A 65 2.96 1.52 -9.57
CA LEU A 65 2.36 1.13 -8.28
C LEU A 65 2.09 2.38 -7.46
N MET A 66 3.03 3.32 -7.45
CA MET A 66 2.88 4.61 -6.78
C MET A 66 1.73 5.45 -7.34
N GLU A 67 1.43 5.33 -8.64
CA GLU A 67 0.23 5.94 -9.26
C GLU A 67 -1.09 5.45 -8.62
N LEU A 68 -1.09 4.24 -8.02
CA LEU A 68 -2.26 3.66 -7.34
C LEU A 68 -2.21 3.85 -5.81
N THR A 69 -1.14 4.45 -5.29
CA THR A 69 -0.88 4.62 -3.86
C THR A 69 -1.35 5.99 -3.40
N GLU A 70 -2.41 6.02 -2.61
CA GLU A 70 -2.73 7.17 -1.76
C GLU A 70 -2.13 6.97 -0.38
N VAL A 71 -1.41 7.96 0.14
CA VAL A 71 -0.83 7.88 1.48
C VAL A 71 -1.62 8.74 2.45
N LEU A 72 -2.11 8.12 3.53
CA LEU A 72 -2.91 8.73 4.57
C LEU A 72 -2.11 8.79 5.85
N ARG A 73 -2.00 9.99 6.44
CA ARG A 73 -1.43 10.17 7.78
C ARG A 73 -2.50 9.86 8.81
N VAL A 74 -2.16 9.06 9.82
CA VAL A 74 -3.03 8.82 10.96
C VAL A 74 -2.79 9.91 11.99
N GLU A 75 -3.82 10.70 12.30
CA GLU A 75 -3.75 11.78 13.28
C GLU A 75 -4.22 11.34 14.68
N GLU A 76 -5.16 10.39 14.75
CA GLU A 76 -5.76 9.92 15.99
C GLU A 76 -5.78 8.39 16.06
N THR A 77 -5.48 7.85 17.24
CA THR A 77 -5.53 6.42 17.53
C THR A 77 -6.24 6.17 18.85
N SER A 78 -7.02 5.09 18.93
CA SER A 78 -7.67 4.63 20.17
C SER A 78 -7.30 3.19 20.47
N THR A 79 -7.20 2.83 21.75
CA THR A 79 -6.98 1.45 22.19
C THR A 79 -8.32 0.73 22.33
N ILE A 80 -8.38 -0.51 21.88
CA ILE A 80 -9.52 -1.43 22.05
C ILE A 80 -9.03 -2.72 22.72
N SER A 81 -9.91 -3.42 23.43
CA SER A 81 -9.56 -4.72 24.01
C SER A 81 -9.52 -5.81 22.93
N LEU A 82 -8.83 -6.92 23.20
CA LEU A 82 -8.85 -8.08 22.31
C LEU A 82 -10.26 -8.70 22.22
N GLU A 83 -11.03 -8.67 23.31
CA GLU A 83 -12.40 -9.17 23.35
C GLU A 83 -13.31 -8.41 22.37
N ASP A 84 -13.12 -7.09 22.25
CA ASP A 84 -13.84 -6.23 21.29
C ASP A 84 -13.48 -6.57 19.83
N VAL A 85 -12.24 -6.97 19.56
CA VAL A 85 -11.78 -7.36 18.22
C VAL A 85 -12.34 -8.73 17.82
N GLU A 86 -12.37 -9.68 18.75
CA GLU A 86 -12.89 -11.03 18.52
C GLU A 86 -14.42 -11.09 18.48
N GLY A 87 -15.11 -10.01 18.87
CA GLY A 87 -16.57 -9.93 18.89
C GLY A 87 -17.22 -10.82 19.96
N ARG A 88 -16.47 -11.22 20.99
CA ARG A 88 -16.99 -12.04 22.10
C ARG A 88 -17.59 -11.11 23.16
N ARG A 89 -18.91 -10.96 23.13
CA ARG A 89 -19.71 -10.35 24.21
C ARG A 89 -20.39 -11.43 25.05
#